data_AF-A0A538T175-F1
#
_entry.id   AF-A0A538T175-F1
#
_cell.length_a   1.000
_cell.length_b   1.000
_cell.length_c   1.000
_cell.angle_alpha   90.00
_cell.angle_beta   90.00
_cell.angle_gamma   90.00
#
_symmetry.space_group_name_H-M   'P 1'
#
loop_
_entity.id
_entity.type
_entity.pdbx_description
1 polymer ?
#
loop_
_entity_poly.entity_id
_entity_poly.type
_entity_poly.pdbx_seq_one_letter_code
_entity_poly.pdbx_strand_id
1 'polypeptide(L)'
;LVTPMRGPFLDRARQLTDLSAPTSRTRVELWRAGIRMVEDHPALGVGVDAYLAAFPRYRTSRLTELEWGGTPAKAHSDAIQILATQGILGGLAALAIALFAARAVWRVARRGSPEARGAAVAAGAALVGYAVPSLVGFATVATSSLAAALAGWAARAAWLADAEQEAGGSAHTSGATASPRSVWHFAVGAAVAGAVWLSLVAKPLRAEISLAEGLRYPAGSRQREDLLARAAATAPWDPRYYTELGRSLFYEGLVGHDPDQRWDSFVRARGALMNSVRAAPEDGDTGVLLASVASAQAAMRPQPNSMNEVRQAFLRAVALDPLNPTVLVAAERGFLASGLDEDAREMALRCATAYPDYAPPLADLGSIALNQGRTAAAAETLRLAVRRQWRGDTAGAANAWNDLARASLTLGEFGQARDAADSALAYNPGLADAFGVREAAKRALSQGVGGRKPGRAGSK
;
A
#
# COMPACT_ATOMS: atom_id res chain seq x y z
N LEU A 1 -33.47 -2.72 -23.73
CA LEU A 1 -32.18 -2.61 -23.01
C LEU A 1 -32.34 -3.10 -21.57
N VAL A 2 -32.38 -4.42 -21.38
CA VAL A 2 -32.34 -5.09 -20.07
C VAL A 2 -31.11 -5.99 -20.10
N THR A 3 -29.96 -5.39 -19.88
CA THR A 3 -28.67 -6.09 -19.81
C THR A 3 -28.21 -6.10 -18.35
N PRO A 4 -27.52 -7.15 -17.86
CA PRO A 4 -26.95 -7.21 -16.51
C PRO A 4 -26.04 -6.01 -16.14
N MET A 5 -25.58 -5.24 -17.14
CA MET A 5 -24.83 -4.01 -16.93
C MET A 5 -25.68 -2.79 -16.51
N ARG A 6 -27.01 -2.83 -16.62
CA ARG A 6 -27.87 -1.67 -16.33
C ARG A 6 -27.79 -1.24 -14.86
N GLY A 7 -27.83 -2.20 -13.93
CA GLY A 7 -27.70 -1.92 -12.50
C GLY A 7 -26.36 -1.26 -12.16
N PRO A 8 -25.23 -1.91 -12.45
CA PRO A 8 -23.90 -1.34 -12.23
C PRO A 8 -23.67 0.01 -12.92
N PHE A 9 -24.22 0.19 -14.13
CA PHE A 9 -24.14 1.45 -14.86
C PHE A 9 -24.91 2.58 -14.17
N LEU A 10 -26.16 2.31 -13.74
CA LEU A 10 -26.97 3.30 -13.03
C LEU A 10 -26.37 3.64 -11.66
N ASP A 11 -25.80 2.66 -10.97
CA ASP A 11 -25.09 2.88 -9.71
C ASP A 11 -23.83 3.73 -9.93
N ARG A 12 -23.08 3.48 -11.00
CA ARG A 12 -21.96 4.34 -11.38
C ARG A 12 -22.38 5.75 -11.77
N ALA A 13 -23.47 5.90 -12.52
CA ALA A 13 -24.01 7.21 -12.87
C ALA A 13 -24.43 8.01 -11.63
N ARG A 14 -25.04 7.36 -10.63
CA ARG A 14 -25.36 7.97 -9.33
C ARG A 14 -24.12 8.35 -8.53
N GLN A 15 -23.10 7.49 -8.52
CA GLN A 15 -21.84 7.77 -7.82
C GLN A 15 -21.06 8.93 -8.45
N LEU A 16 -21.17 9.15 -9.77
CA LEU A 16 -20.49 10.25 -10.46
C LEU A 16 -20.97 11.64 -10.01
N THR A 17 -22.22 11.75 -9.55
CA THR A 17 -22.81 13.00 -9.07
C THR A 17 -22.86 13.09 -7.54
N ASP A 18 -22.51 12.02 -6.84
CA ASP A 18 -22.49 11.95 -5.38
C ASP A 18 -21.08 12.21 -4.82
N LEU A 19 -20.88 13.41 -4.29
CA LEU A 19 -19.64 13.81 -3.63
C LEU A 19 -19.42 13.09 -2.29
N SER A 20 -20.46 12.48 -1.71
CA SER A 20 -20.37 11.68 -0.48
C SER A 20 -20.01 10.21 -0.76
N ALA A 21 -20.04 9.78 -2.02
CA ALA A 21 -19.64 8.44 -2.41
C ALA A 21 -18.20 8.13 -1.94
N PRO A 22 -17.92 6.91 -1.45
CA PRO A 22 -16.58 6.53 -0.98
C PRO A 22 -15.47 6.82 -2.00
N THR A 23 -15.74 6.55 -3.28
CA THR A 23 -14.79 6.78 -4.39
C THR A 23 -14.47 8.26 -4.60
N SER A 24 -15.46 9.15 -4.49
CA SER A 24 -15.26 10.60 -4.55
C SER A 24 -14.44 11.09 -3.35
N ARG A 25 -14.74 10.59 -2.14
CA ARG A 25 -13.99 10.92 -0.92
C ARG A 25 -12.54 10.45 -0.97
N THR A 26 -12.27 9.25 -1.49
CA THR A 26 -10.89 8.79 -1.76
C THR A 26 -10.16 9.81 -2.62
N ARG A 27 -10.72 10.17 -3.79
CA ARG A 27 -10.06 11.11 -4.73
C ARG A 27 -9.71 12.43 -4.07
N VAL A 28 -10.60 12.99 -3.25
CA VAL A 28 -10.32 14.23 -2.51
C VAL A 28 -9.11 14.09 -1.59
N GLU A 29 -8.98 12.98 -0.86
CA GLU A 29 -7.81 12.73 -0.01
C GLU A 29 -6.53 12.54 -0.83
N LEU A 30 -6.61 11.85 -1.97
CA LEU A 30 -5.48 11.70 -2.90
C LEU A 30 -5.06 13.06 -3.48
N TRP A 31 -6.01 13.91 -3.87
CA TRP A 31 -5.71 15.24 -4.37
C TRP A 31 -5.04 16.10 -3.30
N ARG A 32 -5.52 16.03 -2.05
CA ARG A 32 -4.87 16.73 -0.92
C ARG A 32 -3.44 16.25 -0.70
N ALA A 33 -3.19 14.94 -0.78
CA ALA A 33 -1.83 14.41 -0.68
C ALA A 33 -0.94 14.91 -1.83
N GLY A 34 -1.43 14.86 -3.07
CA GLY A 34 -0.72 15.37 -4.24
C GLY A 34 -0.46 16.89 -4.16
N ILE A 35 -1.40 17.69 -3.68
CA ILE A 35 -1.20 19.13 -3.48
C ILE A 35 -0.11 19.40 -2.44
N ARG A 36 -0.11 18.68 -1.30
CA ARG A 36 0.98 18.79 -0.32
C ARG A 36 2.35 18.40 -0.90
N MET A 37 2.41 17.38 -1.77
CA MET A 37 3.64 17.05 -2.50
C MET A 37 4.11 18.20 -3.39
N VAL A 38 3.20 18.94 -4.02
CA VAL A 38 3.53 20.14 -4.81
C VAL A 38 4.02 21.26 -3.91
N GLU A 39 3.40 21.46 -2.74
CA GLU A 39 3.80 22.48 -1.77
C GLU A 39 5.22 22.24 -1.24
N ASP A 40 5.56 20.98 -0.94
CA ASP A 40 6.88 20.59 -0.43
C ASP A 40 7.95 20.55 -1.54
N HIS A 41 7.56 20.24 -2.78
CA HIS A 41 8.46 20.06 -3.93
C HIS A 41 8.01 20.81 -5.19
N PRO A 42 7.88 22.15 -5.17
CA PRO A 42 7.17 22.89 -6.21
C PRO A 42 7.85 22.88 -7.58
N ALA A 43 9.19 22.83 -7.64
CA ALA A 43 9.92 22.96 -8.91
C ALA A 43 9.89 21.67 -9.73
N LEU A 44 10.33 20.56 -9.12
CA LEU A 44 10.57 19.27 -9.79
C LEU A 44 9.64 18.15 -9.31
N GLY A 45 8.80 18.40 -8.30
CA GLY A 45 7.97 17.38 -7.67
C GLY A 45 8.81 16.35 -6.89
N VAL A 46 8.14 15.28 -6.46
CA VAL A 46 8.75 14.18 -5.71
C VAL A 46 9.53 13.18 -6.57
N GLY A 47 9.53 13.37 -7.90
CA GLY A 47 10.16 12.48 -8.88
C GLY A 47 9.14 11.78 -9.79
N VAL A 48 9.52 11.57 -11.05
CA VAL A 48 8.67 10.90 -12.05
C VAL A 48 8.28 9.51 -11.55
N ASP A 49 6.98 9.21 -11.58
CA ASP A 49 6.40 7.94 -11.11
C ASP A 49 6.60 7.65 -9.62
N ALA A 50 7.04 8.65 -8.83
CA ALA A 50 7.35 8.47 -7.41
C ALA A 50 6.16 8.76 -6.47
N TYR A 51 4.93 8.88 -6.99
CA TYR A 51 3.75 9.17 -6.16
C TYR A 51 3.54 8.08 -5.09
N LEU A 52 3.64 6.80 -5.48
CA LEU A 52 3.54 5.66 -4.56
C LEU A 52 4.58 5.73 -3.43
N ALA A 53 5.83 6.03 -3.80
CA ALA A 53 6.97 6.10 -2.89
C ALA A 53 6.89 7.29 -1.92
N ALA A 54 6.40 8.43 -2.39
CA ALA A 54 6.24 9.63 -1.57
C ALA A 54 4.97 9.58 -0.69
N PHE A 55 3.92 8.88 -1.15
CA PHE A 55 2.60 8.86 -0.51
C PHE A 55 2.59 8.60 1.01
N PRO A 56 3.38 7.65 1.55
CA PRO A 56 3.43 7.37 2.99
C PRO A 56 3.54 8.61 3.88
N ARG A 57 4.38 9.59 3.52
CA ARG A 57 4.55 10.84 4.29
C ARG A 57 3.32 11.76 4.26
N TYR A 58 2.48 11.60 3.25
CA TYR A 58 1.28 12.40 3.03
C TYR A 58 -0.01 11.59 3.30
N ARG A 59 0.07 10.38 3.85
CA ARG A 59 -1.10 9.58 4.22
C ARG A 59 -1.98 10.34 5.21
N THR A 60 -3.29 10.15 5.11
CA THR A 60 -4.26 10.61 6.12
C THR A 60 -4.97 9.43 6.76
N SER A 61 -5.36 9.57 8.02
CA SER A 61 -6.17 8.54 8.71
C SER A 61 -7.49 8.30 7.98
N ARG A 62 -8.15 9.38 7.54
CA ARG A 62 -9.39 9.33 6.77
C ARG A 62 -9.28 8.50 5.49
N LEU A 63 -8.21 8.64 4.72
CA LEU A 63 -8.03 7.80 3.53
C LEU A 63 -7.87 6.34 3.91
N THR A 64 -7.09 6.06 4.96
CA THR A 64 -6.86 4.68 5.42
C THR A 64 -8.14 4.00 5.91
N GLU A 65 -9.08 4.75 6.48
CA GLU A 65 -10.41 4.24 6.83
C GLU A 65 -11.26 3.88 5.61
N LEU A 66 -11.15 4.67 4.52
CA LEU A 66 -11.84 4.43 3.25
C LEU A 66 -11.22 3.26 2.47
N GLU A 67 -9.89 3.20 2.42
CA GLU A 67 -9.11 2.23 1.66
C GLU A 67 -8.07 1.55 2.57
N TRP A 68 -8.57 0.61 3.37
CA TRP A 68 -7.75 -0.11 4.34
C TRP A 68 -6.65 -0.93 3.68
N GLY A 69 -5.42 -0.80 4.17
CA GLY A 69 -4.27 -1.63 3.75
C GLY A 69 -3.70 -1.30 2.36
N GLY A 70 -4.15 -0.24 1.71
CA GLY A 70 -3.63 0.21 0.41
C GLY A 70 -2.67 1.40 0.52
N THR A 71 -1.67 1.42 -0.35
CA THR A 71 -0.88 2.63 -0.65
C THR A 71 -1.17 3.03 -2.10
N PRO A 72 -1.87 4.14 -2.33
CA PRO A 72 -2.23 4.60 -3.67
C PRO A 72 -1.00 4.95 -4.52
N ALA A 73 -0.97 4.45 -5.75
CA ALA A 73 0.09 4.77 -6.70
C ALA A 73 -0.17 6.02 -7.56
N LYS A 74 -1.40 6.57 -7.52
CA LYS A 74 -1.81 7.70 -8.36
C LYS A 74 -2.75 8.65 -7.63
N ALA A 75 -2.63 9.94 -7.96
CA ALA A 75 -3.52 11.00 -7.48
C ALA A 75 -4.97 10.89 -7.98
N HIS A 76 -5.25 10.06 -8.99
CA HIS A 76 -6.55 10.06 -9.69
C HIS A 76 -6.95 11.45 -10.24
N SER A 77 -5.93 12.19 -10.68
CA SER A 77 -6.00 13.37 -11.53
C SER A 77 -4.64 13.45 -12.21
N ASP A 78 -4.57 13.32 -13.54
CA ASP A 78 -3.28 13.39 -14.24
C ASP A 78 -2.62 14.76 -14.05
N ALA A 79 -3.41 15.83 -13.91
CA ALA A 79 -2.90 17.17 -13.63
C ALA A 79 -2.18 17.23 -12.26
N ILE A 80 -2.85 16.76 -11.20
CA ILE A 80 -2.25 16.72 -9.85
C ILE A 80 -1.09 15.72 -9.83
N GLN A 81 -1.21 14.57 -10.50
CA GLN A 81 -0.14 13.58 -10.61
C GLN A 81 1.12 14.21 -11.21
N ILE A 82 0.99 14.91 -12.35
CA ILE A 82 2.12 15.56 -13.04
C ILE A 82 2.72 16.63 -12.13
N LEU A 83 1.90 17.48 -11.52
CA LEU A 83 2.43 18.52 -10.61
C LEU A 83 3.12 17.90 -9.40
N ALA A 84 2.53 16.90 -8.75
CA ALA A 84 3.11 16.25 -7.57
C ALA A 84 4.44 15.57 -7.89
N THR A 85 4.54 14.90 -9.04
CA THR A 85 5.71 14.07 -9.41
C THR A 85 6.76 14.80 -10.22
N GLN A 86 6.40 15.85 -10.96
CA GLN A 86 7.28 16.58 -11.89
C GLN A 86 7.32 18.09 -11.63
N GLY A 87 6.57 18.57 -10.63
CA GLY A 87 6.52 19.98 -10.23
C GLY A 87 5.89 20.88 -11.29
N ILE A 88 6.08 22.18 -11.09
CA ILE A 88 5.65 23.22 -12.03
C ILE A 88 6.32 23.03 -13.39
N LEU A 89 7.59 22.58 -13.44
CA LEU A 89 8.28 22.35 -14.71
C LEU A 89 7.61 21.25 -15.54
N GLY A 90 7.25 20.12 -14.92
CA GLY A 90 6.47 19.08 -15.59
C GLY A 90 5.07 19.54 -15.98
N GLY A 91 4.41 20.32 -15.12
CA GLY A 91 3.12 20.94 -15.42
C GLY A 91 3.16 21.83 -16.66
N LEU A 92 4.18 22.70 -16.77
CA LEU A 92 4.40 23.56 -17.93
C LEU A 92 4.72 22.75 -19.20
N ALA A 93 5.51 21.69 -19.08
CA ALA A 93 5.81 20.81 -20.21
C ALA A 93 4.54 20.10 -20.71
N ALA A 94 3.73 19.55 -19.80
CA ALA A 94 2.46 18.92 -20.14
C ALA A 94 1.48 19.90 -20.80
N LEU A 95 1.40 21.12 -20.27
CA LEU A 95 0.59 22.19 -20.86
C LEU A 95 1.09 22.54 -22.27
N ALA A 96 2.40 22.67 -22.47
CA ALA A 96 2.98 22.95 -23.79
C ALA A 96 2.62 21.85 -24.81
N ILE A 97 2.72 20.57 -24.43
CA ILE A 97 2.32 19.44 -25.29
C ILE A 97 0.85 19.55 -25.69
N ALA A 98 -0.04 19.83 -24.72
CA ALA A 98 -1.47 20.01 -24.99
C ALA A 98 -1.73 21.18 -25.94
N LEU A 99 -1.08 22.32 -25.73
CA LEU A 99 -1.21 23.51 -26.57
C LEU A 99 -0.67 23.28 -27.99
N PHE A 100 0.46 22.58 -28.15
CA PHE A 100 1.01 22.26 -29.46
C PHE A 100 0.14 21.26 -30.22
N ALA A 101 -0.42 20.26 -29.55
CA ALA A 101 -1.38 19.34 -30.14
C ALA A 101 -2.65 20.08 -30.60
N ALA A 102 -3.22 20.93 -29.75
CA ALA A 102 -4.38 21.75 -30.09
C ALA A 102 -4.09 22.69 -31.27
N ARG A 103 -2.93 23.35 -31.28
CA ARG A 103 -2.48 24.21 -32.38
C ARG A 103 -2.30 23.42 -33.68
N ALA A 104 -1.75 22.22 -33.63
CA ALA A 104 -1.59 21.36 -34.80
C ALA A 104 -2.95 20.94 -35.37
N VAL A 105 -3.86 20.45 -34.53
CA VAL A 105 -5.24 20.12 -34.90
C VAL A 105 -5.94 21.34 -35.54
N TRP A 106 -5.85 22.50 -34.91
CA TRP A 106 -6.46 23.73 -35.42
C TRP A 106 -5.91 24.15 -36.78
N ARG A 107 -4.59 24.05 -37.00
CA ARG A 107 -3.98 24.34 -38.30
C ARG A 107 -4.50 23.42 -39.40
N VAL A 108 -4.53 22.10 -39.17
CA VAL A 108 -5.04 21.13 -40.15
C VAL A 108 -6.53 21.38 -40.42
N ALA A 109 -7.33 21.62 -39.38
CA ALA A 109 -8.76 21.90 -39.52
C ALA A 109 -9.06 23.18 -40.34
N ARG A 110 -8.14 24.15 -40.33
CA ARG A 110 -8.26 25.40 -41.11
C ARG A 110 -7.71 25.34 -42.52
N ARG A 111 -6.61 24.61 -42.73
CA ARG A 111 -5.79 24.71 -43.95
C ARG A 111 -5.66 23.40 -44.74
N GLY A 112 -5.99 22.26 -44.16
CA GLY A 112 -5.87 20.97 -44.82
C GLY A 112 -6.92 20.72 -45.90
N SER A 113 -6.76 19.63 -46.66
CA SER A 113 -7.79 19.12 -47.57
C SER A 113 -9.11 18.83 -46.83
N PRO A 114 -10.27 18.75 -47.51
CA PRO A 114 -11.53 18.39 -46.87
C PRO A 114 -11.46 17.13 -45.99
N GLU A 115 -10.76 16.10 -46.44
CA GLU A 115 -10.55 14.84 -45.72
C GLU A 115 -9.66 15.05 -44.48
N ALA A 116 -8.55 15.76 -44.64
CA ALA A 116 -7.64 16.07 -43.54
C ALA A 116 -8.30 16.93 -42.46
N ARG A 117 -9.18 17.86 -42.86
CA ARG A 117 -9.98 18.69 -41.95
C ARG A 117 -10.95 17.84 -41.14
N GLY A 118 -11.66 16.90 -41.79
CA GLY A 118 -12.53 15.94 -41.11
C GLY A 118 -11.76 15.08 -40.09
N ALA A 119 -10.60 14.55 -40.50
CA ALA A 119 -9.73 13.78 -39.61
C ALA A 119 -9.19 14.63 -38.43
N ALA A 120 -8.88 15.90 -38.65
CA ALA A 120 -8.40 16.80 -37.60
C ALA A 120 -9.49 17.08 -36.56
N VAL A 121 -10.74 17.28 -36.98
CA VAL A 121 -11.87 17.43 -36.05
C VAL A 121 -12.06 16.16 -35.22
N ALA A 122 -12.01 14.97 -35.84
CA ALA A 122 -12.11 13.70 -35.14
C ALA A 122 -10.96 13.49 -34.13
N ALA A 123 -9.71 13.75 -34.55
CA ALA A 123 -8.54 13.68 -33.68
C ALA A 123 -8.63 14.67 -32.52
N GLY A 124 -9.06 15.91 -32.80
CA GLY A 124 -9.29 16.93 -31.77
C GLY A 124 -10.34 16.51 -30.76
N ALA A 125 -11.48 15.99 -31.21
CA ALA A 125 -12.53 15.47 -30.33
C ALA A 125 -12.03 14.30 -29.47
N ALA A 126 -11.25 13.38 -30.04
CA ALA A 126 -10.65 12.28 -29.29
C ALA A 126 -9.62 12.76 -28.25
N LEU A 127 -8.79 13.74 -28.59
CA LEU A 127 -7.83 14.35 -27.65
C LEU A 127 -8.53 15.09 -26.50
N VAL A 128 -9.65 15.79 -26.77
CA VAL A 128 -10.48 16.40 -25.72
C VAL A 128 -11.13 15.32 -24.85
N GLY A 129 -11.67 14.27 -25.48
CA GLY A 129 -12.25 13.10 -24.81
C GLY A 129 -11.23 12.31 -23.97
N TYR A 130 -9.93 12.45 -24.26
CA TYR A 130 -8.84 11.95 -23.43
C TYR A 130 -8.50 12.93 -22.29
N ALA A 131 -8.25 14.20 -22.62
CA ALA A 131 -7.72 15.18 -21.68
C ALA A 131 -8.71 15.53 -20.55
N VAL A 132 -10.00 15.71 -20.87
CA VAL A 132 -11.00 16.15 -19.88
C VAL A 132 -11.24 15.10 -18.79
N PRO A 133 -11.51 13.81 -19.10
CA PRO A 133 -11.64 12.80 -18.05
C PRO A 133 -10.36 12.58 -17.24
N SER A 134 -9.19 12.76 -17.84
CA SER A 134 -7.89 12.69 -17.16
C SER A 134 -7.71 13.74 -16.05
N LEU A 135 -8.43 14.86 -16.09
CA LEU A 135 -8.36 15.88 -15.02
C LEU A 135 -8.92 15.39 -13.68
N VAL A 136 -9.84 14.42 -13.71
CA VAL A 136 -10.51 13.84 -12.52
C VAL A 136 -10.36 12.33 -12.43
N GLY A 137 -9.45 11.78 -13.24
CA GLY A 137 -9.14 10.38 -13.36
C GLY A 137 -7.67 10.19 -13.66
N PHE A 138 -7.32 9.07 -14.28
CA PHE A 138 -5.94 8.82 -14.71
C PHE A 138 -5.94 8.12 -16.06
N ALA A 139 -4.95 8.45 -16.88
CA ALA A 139 -4.76 7.77 -18.14
C ALA A 139 -4.13 6.38 -17.97
N THR A 140 -4.41 5.51 -18.94
CA THR A 140 -3.79 4.19 -19.07
C THR A 140 -2.86 4.18 -20.26
N VAL A 141 -1.95 3.21 -20.33
CA VAL A 141 -1.03 3.07 -21.46
C VAL A 141 -1.78 3.02 -22.81
N ALA A 142 -2.92 2.32 -22.85
CA ALA A 142 -3.74 2.23 -24.06
C ALA A 142 -4.30 3.59 -24.49
N THR A 143 -4.84 4.39 -23.57
CA THR A 143 -5.43 5.69 -23.93
C THR A 143 -4.37 6.76 -24.18
N SER A 144 -3.28 6.78 -23.39
CA SER A 144 -2.17 7.71 -23.57
C SER A 144 -1.40 7.47 -24.87
N SER A 145 -1.18 6.21 -25.26
CA SER A 145 -0.49 5.91 -26.52
C SER A 145 -1.31 6.34 -27.74
N LEU A 146 -2.63 6.12 -27.73
CA LEU A 146 -3.52 6.61 -28.77
C LEU A 146 -3.54 8.14 -28.85
N ALA A 147 -3.63 8.83 -27.70
CA ALA A 147 -3.57 10.29 -27.64
C ALA A 147 -2.25 10.83 -28.21
N ALA A 148 -1.12 10.22 -27.83
CA ALA A 148 0.19 10.58 -28.36
C ALA A 148 0.28 10.36 -29.88
N ALA A 149 -0.24 9.23 -30.39
CA ALA A 149 -0.27 8.93 -31.82
C ALA A 149 -1.12 9.94 -32.60
N LEU A 150 -2.30 10.32 -32.08
CA LEU A 150 -3.16 11.34 -32.69
C LEU A 150 -2.52 12.74 -32.68
N ALA A 151 -1.86 13.12 -31.58
CA ALA A 151 -1.12 14.37 -31.50
C ALA A 151 0.06 14.41 -32.50
N GLY A 152 0.81 13.31 -32.61
CA GLY A 152 1.90 13.15 -33.58
C GLY A 152 1.41 13.19 -35.03
N TRP A 153 0.31 12.51 -35.33
CA TRP A 153 -0.35 12.57 -36.63
C TRP A 153 -0.76 14.01 -36.97
N ALA A 154 -1.43 14.72 -36.04
CA ALA A 154 -1.87 16.09 -36.26
C ALA A 154 -0.68 17.04 -36.50
N ALA A 155 0.42 16.88 -35.77
CA ALA A 155 1.65 17.65 -35.97
C ALA A 155 2.25 17.42 -37.36
N ARG A 156 2.32 16.16 -37.81
CA ARG A 156 2.81 15.78 -39.14
C ARG A 156 1.92 16.31 -40.25
N ALA A 157 0.60 16.17 -40.11
CA ALA A 157 -0.38 16.66 -41.07
C ALA A 157 -0.35 18.19 -41.17
N ALA A 158 -0.16 18.89 -40.05
CA ALA A 158 -0.03 20.35 -40.06
C ALA A 158 1.22 20.80 -40.81
N TRP A 159 2.33 20.08 -40.66
CA TRP A 159 3.55 20.36 -41.44
C TRP A 159 3.35 20.11 -42.94
N LEU A 160 2.64 19.04 -43.33
CA LEU A 160 2.35 18.76 -44.73
C LEU A 160 1.47 19.84 -45.36
N ALA A 161 0.44 20.28 -44.65
CA ALA A 161 -0.44 21.34 -45.13
C ALA A 161 0.30 22.66 -45.33
N ASP A 162 1.23 23.00 -44.43
CA ASP A 162 2.07 24.20 -44.58
C ASP A 162 3.08 24.02 -45.75
N ALA A 163 3.68 22.84 -45.91
CA ALA A 163 4.64 22.54 -46.97
C ALA A 163 3.99 22.50 -48.38
N GLU A 164 2.77 21.99 -48.53
CA GLU A 164 2.03 22.02 -49.80
C GLU A 164 1.66 23.44 -50.22
N GLN A 165 1.34 24.33 -49.27
CA GLN A 165 1.13 25.75 -49.53
C GLN A 165 2.41 26.47 -49.97
N GLU A 166 3.56 26.12 -49.37
CA GLU A 166 4.87 26.68 -49.75
C GLU A 166 5.41 26.11 -51.07
N ALA A 167 5.24 24.80 -51.32
CA ALA A 167 5.66 24.12 -52.55
C ALA A 167 4.85 24.53 -53.78
N GLY A 168 3.65 25.10 -53.59
CA GLY A 168 2.96 25.89 -54.61
C GLY A 168 3.76 27.07 -55.18
N GLY A 169 4.96 27.37 -54.64
CA GLY A 169 5.93 28.32 -55.18
C GLY A 169 7.31 27.76 -55.58
N SER A 170 7.62 26.48 -55.33
CA SER A 170 8.89 25.86 -55.76
C SER A 170 8.85 24.34 -55.54
N ALA A 171 8.77 23.59 -56.64
CA ALA A 171 8.76 22.14 -56.60
C ALA A 171 10.19 21.60 -56.77
N HIS A 172 10.78 21.00 -55.74
CA HIS A 172 11.90 20.08 -55.87
C HIS A 172 11.67 18.84 -54.99
N THR A 173 11.39 17.71 -55.64
CA THR A 173 11.33 16.38 -55.02
C THR A 173 12.61 15.63 -55.31
N SER A 174 13.45 15.40 -54.30
CA SER A 174 14.56 14.45 -54.39
C SER A 174 14.15 13.11 -53.79
N GLY A 175 14.06 12.07 -54.63
CA GLY A 175 13.87 10.70 -54.20
C GLY A 175 15.12 10.19 -53.46
N ALA A 176 14.97 9.88 -52.18
CA ALA A 176 16.03 9.29 -51.37
C ALA A 176 16.04 7.77 -51.56
N THR A 177 17.03 7.24 -52.29
CA THR A 177 17.37 5.82 -52.22
C THR A 177 18.09 5.54 -50.91
N ALA A 178 17.68 4.48 -50.21
CA ALA A 178 18.19 4.14 -48.88
C ALA A 178 19.70 3.83 -48.94
N SER A 179 20.53 4.73 -48.41
CA SER A 179 21.98 4.53 -48.36
C SER A 179 22.36 3.39 -47.39
N PRO A 180 23.55 2.77 -47.54
CA PRO A 180 24.07 1.75 -46.61
C PRO A 180 24.13 2.22 -45.15
N ARG A 181 24.21 3.53 -44.91
CA ARG A 181 24.11 4.13 -43.57
C ARG A 181 22.74 3.87 -42.93
N SER A 182 21.66 3.72 -43.70
CA SER A 182 20.31 3.43 -43.18
C SER A 182 20.17 2.01 -42.62
N VAL A 183 20.87 1.02 -43.18
CA VAL A 183 20.89 -0.36 -42.66
C VAL A 183 21.64 -0.41 -41.33
N TRP A 184 22.76 0.34 -41.22
CA TRP A 184 23.49 0.46 -39.96
C TRP A 184 22.66 1.16 -38.87
N HIS A 185 22.00 2.28 -39.18
CA HIS A 185 21.10 2.94 -38.23
C HIS A 185 19.93 2.05 -37.81
N PHE A 186 19.37 1.25 -38.72
CA PHE A 186 18.34 0.28 -38.40
C PHE A 186 18.87 -0.81 -37.47
N ALA A 187 20.03 -1.40 -37.77
CA ALA A 187 20.64 -2.44 -36.94
C ALA A 187 20.95 -1.92 -35.52
N VAL A 188 21.54 -0.72 -35.41
CA VAL A 188 21.78 -0.06 -34.12
C VAL A 188 20.47 0.22 -33.39
N GLY A 189 19.47 0.78 -34.07
CA GLY A 189 18.16 1.04 -33.50
C GLY A 189 17.47 -0.23 -33.00
N ALA A 190 17.53 -1.32 -33.77
CA ALA A 190 17.00 -2.62 -33.39
C ALA A 190 17.74 -3.23 -32.19
N ALA A 191 19.07 -3.09 -32.14
CA ALA A 191 19.86 -3.55 -31.00
C ALA A 191 19.52 -2.77 -29.72
N VAL A 192 19.40 -1.44 -29.81
CA VAL A 192 18.98 -0.59 -28.69
C VAL A 192 17.56 -0.95 -28.25
N ALA A 193 16.61 -1.07 -29.19
CA ALA A 193 15.24 -1.47 -28.89
C ALA A 193 15.18 -2.86 -28.24
N GLY A 194 15.98 -3.81 -28.73
CA GLY A 194 16.10 -5.14 -28.15
C GLY A 194 16.67 -5.12 -26.74
N ALA A 195 17.70 -4.31 -26.48
CA ALA A 195 18.28 -4.13 -25.14
C ALA A 195 17.29 -3.47 -24.16
N VAL A 196 16.56 -2.45 -24.62
CA VAL A 196 15.50 -1.78 -23.85
C VAL A 196 14.36 -2.75 -23.55
N TRP A 197 13.89 -3.51 -24.55
CA TRP A 197 12.83 -4.50 -24.37
C TRP A 197 13.25 -5.62 -23.41
N LEU A 198 14.47 -6.15 -23.55
CA LEU A 198 15.00 -7.18 -22.65
C LEU A 198 15.04 -6.68 -21.21
N SER A 199 15.47 -5.44 -21.00
CA SER A 199 15.67 -4.86 -19.67
C SER A 199 14.37 -4.41 -19.01
N LEU A 200 13.48 -3.75 -19.76
CA LEU A 200 12.26 -3.11 -19.22
C LEU A 200 11.01 -3.98 -19.35
N VAL A 201 11.02 -5.01 -20.20
CA VAL A 201 9.85 -5.88 -20.42
C VAL A 201 10.16 -7.31 -20.05
N ALA A 202 11.15 -7.94 -20.69
CA ALA A 202 11.36 -9.38 -20.55
C ALA A 202 11.84 -9.78 -19.14
N LYS A 203 12.80 -9.05 -18.57
CA LYS A 203 13.28 -9.31 -17.21
C LYS A 203 12.18 -9.09 -16.14
N PRO A 204 11.51 -7.93 -16.07
CA PRO A 204 10.39 -7.73 -15.14
C PRO A 204 9.28 -8.76 -15.32
N LEU A 205 8.90 -9.10 -16.55
CA LEU A 205 7.86 -10.10 -16.81
C LEU A 205 8.27 -11.48 -16.25
N ARG A 206 9.52 -11.90 -16.44
CA ARG A 206 10.02 -13.16 -15.88
C ARG A 206 10.06 -13.13 -14.36
N ALA A 207 10.46 -12.02 -13.75
CA ALA A 207 10.46 -11.85 -12.30
C ALA A 207 9.03 -11.91 -11.74
N GLU A 208 8.06 -11.24 -12.38
CA GLU A 208 6.64 -11.29 -12.02
C GLU A 208 6.05 -12.70 -12.14
N ILE A 209 6.41 -13.46 -13.18
CA ILE A 209 5.98 -14.85 -13.31
C ILE A 209 6.50 -15.68 -12.13
N SER A 210 7.79 -15.54 -11.78
CA SER A 210 8.36 -16.24 -10.62
C SER A 210 7.73 -15.81 -9.29
N LEU A 211 7.46 -14.52 -9.10
CA LEU A 211 6.73 -14.01 -7.94
C LEU A 211 5.33 -14.63 -7.86
N ALA A 212 4.55 -14.54 -8.94
CA ALA A 212 3.17 -15.04 -8.99
C ALA A 212 3.08 -16.55 -8.77
N GLU A 213 4.06 -17.32 -9.27
CA GLU A 213 4.17 -18.75 -9.00
C GLU A 213 4.54 -19.02 -7.53
N GLY A 214 5.53 -18.29 -7.00
CA GLY A 214 5.97 -18.42 -5.60
C GLY A 214 4.87 -18.14 -4.59
N LEU A 215 4.04 -17.12 -4.83
CA LEU A 215 2.92 -16.74 -3.95
C LEU A 215 1.79 -17.78 -3.89
N ARG A 216 1.78 -18.79 -4.77
CA ARG A 216 0.84 -19.93 -4.67
C ARG A 216 1.21 -20.92 -3.58
N TYR A 217 2.47 -20.92 -3.14
CA TYR A 217 2.95 -21.78 -2.08
C TYR A 217 2.84 -21.09 -0.71
N PRO A 218 2.66 -21.85 0.38
CA PRO A 218 2.62 -21.30 1.74
C PRO A 218 3.88 -20.51 2.10
N ALA A 219 3.73 -19.51 2.96
CA ALA A 219 4.86 -18.78 3.54
C ALA A 219 5.79 -19.74 4.31
N GLY A 220 7.11 -19.52 4.21
CA GLY A 220 8.15 -20.35 4.80
C GLY A 220 8.39 -21.70 4.10
N SER A 221 7.81 -21.91 2.92
CA SER A 221 8.15 -23.09 2.10
C SER A 221 9.36 -22.84 1.22
N ARG A 222 10.24 -23.85 1.08
CA ARG A 222 11.43 -23.75 0.21
C ARG A 222 11.08 -23.40 -1.24
N GLN A 223 10.00 -23.97 -1.78
CA GLN A 223 9.56 -23.67 -3.15
C GLN A 223 9.24 -22.19 -3.33
N ARG A 224 8.52 -21.58 -2.36
CA ARG A 224 8.23 -20.14 -2.38
C ARG A 224 9.52 -19.33 -2.36
N GLU A 225 10.41 -19.64 -1.43
CA GLU A 225 11.68 -18.91 -1.26
C GLU A 225 12.58 -18.97 -2.50
N ASP A 226 12.71 -20.14 -3.11
CA ASP A 226 13.52 -20.31 -4.32
C ASP A 226 12.97 -19.52 -5.52
N LEU A 227 11.64 -19.43 -5.64
CA LEU A 227 10.98 -18.66 -6.69
C LEU A 227 11.09 -17.16 -6.44
N LEU A 228 10.92 -16.72 -5.19
CA LEU A 228 11.10 -15.32 -4.80
C LEU A 228 12.56 -14.86 -4.94
N ALA A 229 13.53 -15.71 -4.58
CA ALA A 229 14.95 -15.45 -4.80
C ALA A 229 15.29 -15.34 -6.29
N ARG A 230 14.69 -16.19 -7.14
CA ARG A 230 14.82 -16.08 -8.61
C ARG A 230 14.21 -14.79 -9.16
N ALA A 231 13.05 -14.37 -8.67
CA ALA A 231 12.44 -13.10 -9.04
C ALA A 231 13.37 -11.93 -8.67
N ALA A 232 13.86 -11.90 -7.43
CA ALA A 232 14.76 -10.87 -6.93
C ALA A 232 16.10 -10.84 -7.68
N ALA A 233 16.67 -11.99 -8.05
CA ALA A 233 17.89 -12.04 -8.86
C ALA A 233 17.67 -11.56 -10.31
N THR A 234 16.46 -11.73 -10.86
CA THR A 234 16.14 -11.34 -12.23
C THR A 234 15.94 -9.83 -12.37
N ALA A 235 15.34 -9.20 -11.35
CA ALA A 235 15.05 -7.77 -11.30
C ALA A 235 15.39 -7.19 -9.91
N PRO A 236 16.69 -7.07 -9.57
CA PRO A 236 17.14 -6.67 -8.23
C PRO A 236 16.83 -5.22 -7.85
N TRP A 237 16.39 -4.41 -8.82
CA TRP A 237 15.97 -3.02 -8.58
C TRP A 237 14.54 -2.91 -8.06
N ASP A 238 13.73 -3.97 -8.14
CA ASP A 238 12.37 -3.95 -7.60
C ASP A 238 12.38 -4.48 -6.16
N PRO A 239 12.07 -3.62 -5.16
CA PRO A 239 12.14 -3.98 -3.76
C PRO A 239 11.14 -5.08 -3.38
N ARG A 240 10.02 -5.21 -4.10
CA ARG A 240 8.89 -6.08 -3.73
C ARG A 240 9.30 -7.55 -3.64
N TYR A 241 10.17 -8.00 -4.54
CA TYR A 241 10.63 -9.39 -4.56
C TYR A 241 11.47 -9.73 -3.32
N TYR A 242 12.35 -8.81 -2.92
CA TYR A 242 13.14 -8.96 -1.70
C TYR A 242 12.29 -8.84 -0.43
N THR A 243 11.29 -7.95 -0.41
CA THR A 243 10.35 -7.83 0.71
C THR A 243 9.55 -9.12 0.92
N GLU A 244 9.00 -9.70 -0.14
CA GLU A 244 8.26 -10.96 -0.06
C GLU A 244 9.16 -12.15 0.31
N LEU A 245 10.38 -12.21 -0.22
CA LEU A 245 11.37 -13.22 0.19
C LEU A 245 11.68 -13.10 1.68
N GLY A 246 11.99 -11.89 2.14
CA GLY A 246 12.27 -11.59 3.54
C GLY A 246 11.10 -11.93 4.47
N ARG A 247 9.87 -11.62 4.05
CA ARG A 247 8.65 -11.97 4.78
C ARG A 247 8.48 -13.48 4.92
N SER A 248 8.69 -14.24 3.84
CA SER A 248 8.58 -15.71 3.85
C SER A 248 9.61 -16.34 4.79
N LEU A 249 10.87 -15.89 4.70
CA LEU A 249 11.96 -16.35 5.56
C LEU A 249 11.76 -15.98 7.02
N PHE A 250 11.24 -14.77 7.28
CA PHE A 250 10.93 -14.35 8.64
C PHE A 250 9.84 -15.24 9.25
N TYR A 251 8.79 -15.55 8.47
CA TYR A 251 7.76 -16.49 8.89
C TYR A 251 8.33 -17.89 9.19
N GLU A 252 9.21 -18.43 8.34
CA GLU A 252 9.91 -19.71 8.59
C GLU A 252 10.64 -19.69 9.95
N GLY A 253 11.39 -18.62 10.25
CA GLY A 253 12.09 -18.48 11.53
C GLY A 253 11.19 -18.30 12.75
N LEU A 254 9.98 -17.77 12.57
CA LEU A 254 8.99 -17.64 13.66
C LEU A 254 8.31 -18.97 14.00
N VAL A 255 8.01 -19.81 13.00
CA VAL A 255 7.31 -21.10 13.19
C VAL A 255 8.26 -22.29 13.35
N GLY A 256 9.54 -22.12 13.02
CA GLY A 256 10.58 -23.13 13.19
C GLY A 256 10.73 -23.55 14.66
N HIS A 257 11.11 -24.81 14.88
CA HIS A 257 11.31 -25.38 16.21
C HIS A 257 12.80 -25.48 16.58
N ASP A 258 13.66 -25.71 15.58
CA ASP A 258 15.11 -25.83 15.76
C ASP A 258 15.79 -24.45 15.88
N PRO A 259 16.51 -24.15 16.97
CA PRO A 259 17.09 -22.82 17.18
C PRO A 259 18.10 -22.37 16.11
N ASP A 260 18.88 -23.28 15.54
CA ASP A 260 19.88 -22.93 14.53
C ASP A 260 19.24 -22.67 13.17
N GLN A 261 18.26 -23.48 12.78
CA GLN A 261 17.45 -23.21 11.57
C GLN A 261 16.71 -21.88 11.67
N ARG A 262 16.09 -21.59 12.82
CA ARG A 262 15.42 -20.30 13.04
C ARG A 262 16.39 -19.12 12.88
N TRP A 263 17.57 -19.25 13.46
CA TRP A 263 18.61 -18.22 13.35
C TRP A 263 19.05 -18.01 11.89
N ASP A 264 19.27 -19.09 11.13
CA ASP A 264 19.60 -19.03 9.70
C ASP A 264 18.49 -18.33 8.89
N SER A 265 17.23 -18.70 9.10
CA SER A 265 16.09 -18.05 8.45
C SER A 265 16.04 -16.55 8.76
N PHE A 266 16.29 -16.13 10.01
CA PHE A 266 16.38 -14.71 10.35
C PHE A 266 17.56 -13.98 9.71
N VAL A 267 18.73 -14.64 9.59
CA VAL A 267 19.89 -14.07 8.88
C VAL A 267 19.57 -13.87 7.39
N ARG A 268 18.99 -14.88 6.74
CA ARG A 268 18.56 -14.82 5.34
C ARG A 268 17.47 -13.76 5.13
N ALA A 269 16.48 -13.70 6.02
CA ALA A 269 15.41 -12.70 6.00
C ALA A 269 15.98 -11.27 6.09
N ARG A 270 16.88 -11.03 7.05
CA ARG A 270 17.56 -9.74 7.20
C ARG A 270 18.31 -9.35 5.93
N GLY A 271 19.06 -10.27 5.33
CA GLY A 271 19.79 -10.03 4.09
C GLY A 271 18.88 -9.61 2.92
N ALA A 272 17.76 -10.31 2.74
CA ALA A 272 16.77 -9.96 1.73
C ALA A 272 16.16 -8.57 1.99
N LEU A 273 15.71 -8.31 3.21
CA LEU A 273 15.08 -7.03 3.57
C LEU A 273 16.05 -5.85 3.49
N MET A 274 17.32 -6.04 3.82
CA MET A 274 18.35 -5.01 3.61
C MET A 274 18.51 -4.67 2.12
N ASN A 275 18.43 -5.65 1.22
CA ASN A 275 18.45 -5.37 -0.23
C ASN A 275 17.20 -4.60 -0.67
N SER A 276 16.03 -4.94 -0.11
CA SER A 276 14.80 -4.18 -0.37
C SER A 276 14.91 -2.72 0.10
N VAL A 277 15.37 -2.49 1.34
CA VAL A 277 15.59 -1.12 1.88
C VAL A 277 16.63 -0.35 1.08
N ARG A 278 17.65 -1.00 0.50
CA ARG A 278 18.58 -0.31 -0.40
C ARG A 278 17.93 0.13 -1.72
N ALA A 279 16.96 -0.63 -2.22
CA ALA A 279 16.24 -0.31 -3.46
C ALA A 279 15.13 0.73 -3.24
N ALA A 280 14.48 0.74 -2.07
CA ALA A 280 13.45 1.70 -1.67
C ALA A 280 13.59 2.09 -0.18
N PRO A 281 14.52 2.99 0.16
CA PRO A 281 14.76 3.41 1.55
C PRO A 281 13.60 4.16 2.20
N GLU A 282 12.66 4.65 1.41
CA GLU A 282 11.45 5.35 1.84
C GLU A 282 10.30 4.41 2.27
N ASP A 283 10.41 3.10 2.02
CA ASP A 283 9.36 2.12 2.35
C ASP A 283 9.36 1.75 3.85
N GLY A 284 8.44 2.38 4.59
CA GLY A 284 8.22 2.10 6.01
C GLY A 284 7.74 0.67 6.31
N ASP A 285 7.01 0.01 5.40
CA ASP A 285 6.51 -1.36 5.60
C ASP A 285 7.68 -2.37 5.58
N THR A 286 8.61 -2.20 4.63
CA THR A 286 9.84 -3.00 4.60
C THR A 286 10.74 -2.66 5.79
N GLY A 287 10.84 -1.39 6.16
CA GLY A 287 11.60 -0.94 7.34
C GLY A 287 11.13 -1.59 8.64
N VAL A 288 9.81 -1.66 8.88
CA VAL A 288 9.25 -2.24 10.11
C VAL A 288 9.44 -3.76 10.13
N LEU A 289 9.39 -4.41 8.97
CA LEU A 289 9.66 -5.84 8.84
C LEU A 289 11.14 -6.15 9.13
N LEU A 290 12.06 -5.33 8.64
CA LEU A 290 13.49 -5.44 8.95
C LEU A 290 13.76 -5.24 10.45
N ALA A 291 13.11 -4.25 11.07
CA ALA A 291 13.18 -4.03 12.52
C ALA A 291 12.62 -5.22 13.32
N SER A 292 11.55 -5.85 12.84
CA SER A 292 10.96 -7.05 13.45
C SER A 292 11.91 -8.25 13.40
N VAL A 293 12.61 -8.45 12.28
CA VAL A 293 13.67 -9.47 12.19
C VAL A 293 14.81 -9.17 13.16
N ALA A 294 15.23 -7.90 13.28
CA ALA A 294 16.28 -7.51 14.21
C ALA A 294 15.88 -7.74 15.67
N SER A 295 14.61 -7.46 16.03
CA SER A 295 14.04 -7.76 17.35
C SER A 295 14.06 -9.25 17.66
N ALA A 296 13.60 -10.10 16.72
CA ALA A 296 13.66 -11.56 16.89
C ALA A 296 15.09 -12.09 17.04
N GLN A 297 16.05 -11.52 16.29
CA GLN A 297 17.47 -11.87 16.44
C GLN A 297 18.01 -11.46 17.81
N ALA A 298 17.71 -10.25 18.27
CA ALA A 298 18.14 -9.75 19.58
C ALA A 298 17.55 -10.60 20.73
N ALA A 299 16.31 -11.06 20.60
CA ALA A 299 15.67 -11.94 21.57
C ALA A 299 16.33 -13.34 21.63
N MET A 300 16.78 -13.88 20.49
CA MET A 300 17.43 -15.20 20.45
C MET A 300 18.90 -15.16 20.87
N ARG A 301 19.66 -14.14 20.43
CA ARG A 301 21.10 -14.01 20.67
C ARG A 301 21.40 -12.55 21.04
N PRO A 302 21.17 -12.15 22.31
CA PRO A 302 21.36 -10.78 22.76
C PRO A 302 22.81 -10.33 22.57
N GLN A 303 23.00 -9.12 22.02
CA GLN A 303 24.31 -8.48 21.90
C GLN A 303 24.32 -7.16 22.67
N PRO A 304 25.49 -6.64 23.07
CA PRO A 304 25.59 -5.29 23.63
C PRO A 304 24.92 -4.27 22.70
N ASN A 305 24.10 -3.38 23.25
CA ASN A 305 23.35 -2.32 22.54
C ASN A 305 22.26 -2.78 21.54
N SER A 306 22.02 -4.09 21.36
CA SER A 306 21.04 -4.60 20.39
C SER A 306 19.64 -4.00 20.59
N MET A 307 19.25 -3.75 21.85
CA MET A 307 17.94 -3.19 22.17
C MET A 307 17.77 -1.73 21.73
N ASN A 308 18.84 -0.92 21.85
CA ASN A 308 18.79 0.46 21.38
C ASN A 308 18.75 0.50 19.84
N GLU A 309 19.48 -0.39 19.18
CA GLU A 309 19.46 -0.52 17.72
C GLU A 309 18.08 -0.95 17.20
N VAL A 310 17.46 -1.94 17.84
CA VAL A 310 16.09 -2.39 17.54
C VAL A 310 15.11 -1.23 17.75
N ARG A 311 15.24 -0.50 18.87
CA ARG A 311 14.38 0.65 19.15
C ARG A 311 14.47 1.71 18.04
N GLN A 312 15.68 2.09 17.68
CA GLN A 312 15.93 3.07 16.60
C GLN A 312 15.44 2.58 15.23
N ALA A 313 15.55 1.27 14.96
CA ALA A 313 15.05 0.70 13.71
C ALA A 313 13.53 0.85 13.58
N PHE A 314 12.77 0.54 14.63
CA PHE A 314 11.32 0.73 14.64
C PHE A 314 10.93 2.20 14.52
N LEU A 315 11.58 3.09 15.29
CA LEU A 315 11.29 4.53 15.23
C LEU A 315 11.55 5.11 13.83
N ARG A 316 12.62 4.68 13.15
CA ARG A 316 12.90 5.07 11.75
C ARG A 316 11.81 4.57 10.80
N ALA A 317 11.36 3.32 10.93
CA ALA A 317 10.30 2.79 10.08
C ALA A 317 8.97 3.54 10.26
N VAL A 318 8.61 3.84 11.52
CA VAL A 318 7.42 4.64 11.84
C VAL A 318 7.53 6.07 11.31
N ALA A 319 8.72 6.67 11.31
CA ALA A 319 8.90 8.01 10.75
C ALA A 319 8.69 8.09 9.22
N LEU A 320 8.78 6.96 8.50
CA LEU A 320 8.54 6.90 7.05
C LEU A 320 7.04 6.86 6.70
N ASP A 321 6.23 6.16 7.50
CA ASP A 321 4.76 6.12 7.35
C ASP A 321 4.07 6.23 8.73
N PRO A 322 4.00 7.44 9.31
CA PRO A 322 3.63 7.64 10.72
C PRO A 322 2.16 7.37 11.04
N LEU A 323 1.34 7.20 10.01
CA LEU A 323 -0.09 6.90 10.13
C LEU A 323 -0.43 5.52 9.57
N ASN A 324 0.49 4.72 9.05
CA ASN A 324 0.12 3.40 8.57
C ASN A 324 -0.15 2.44 9.75
N PRO A 325 -1.38 1.91 9.88
CA PRO A 325 -1.75 1.05 11.01
C PRO A 325 -0.94 -0.25 11.03
N THR A 326 -0.54 -0.77 9.87
CA THR A 326 0.33 -1.95 9.77
C THR A 326 1.71 -1.68 10.35
N VAL A 327 2.29 -0.51 10.04
CA VAL A 327 3.59 -0.09 10.56
C VAL A 327 3.51 0.15 12.07
N LEU A 328 2.48 0.87 12.55
CA LEU A 328 2.33 1.18 13.97
C LEU A 328 2.13 -0.09 14.81
N VAL A 329 1.26 -1.01 14.39
CA VAL A 329 1.01 -2.28 15.13
C VAL A 329 2.23 -3.21 15.06
N ALA A 330 2.93 -3.28 13.93
CA ALA A 330 4.16 -4.07 13.84
C ALA A 330 5.27 -3.50 14.75
N ALA A 331 5.41 -2.18 14.81
CA ALA A 331 6.34 -1.52 15.72
C ALA A 331 5.98 -1.75 17.18
N GLU A 332 4.71 -1.58 17.55
CA GLU A 332 4.17 -1.90 18.87
C GLU A 332 4.54 -3.32 19.31
N ARG A 333 4.18 -4.33 18.50
CA ARG A 333 4.43 -5.75 18.83
C ARG A 333 5.91 -6.06 18.91
N GLY A 334 6.71 -5.43 18.05
CA GLY A 334 8.17 -5.51 18.09
C GLY A 334 8.77 -4.89 19.36
N PHE A 335 8.24 -3.76 19.81
CA PHE A 335 8.63 -3.15 21.09
C PHE A 335 8.26 -4.06 22.26
N LEU A 336 7.06 -4.65 22.28
CA LEU A 336 6.65 -5.61 23.32
C LEU A 336 7.53 -6.85 23.36
N ALA A 337 7.82 -7.45 22.20
CA ALA A 337 8.73 -8.59 22.10
C ALA A 337 10.15 -8.25 22.60
N SER A 338 10.50 -6.97 22.60
CA SER A 338 11.77 -6.43 23.07
C SER A 338 11.71 -5.90 24.52
N GLY A 339 10.59 -6.06 25.24
CA GLY A 339 10.41 -5.55 26.60
C GLY A 339 10.43 -4.02 26.71
N LEU A 340 10.13 -3.31 25.62
CA LEU A 340 10.06 -1.85 25.54
C LEU A 340 8.61 -1.39 25.70
N ASP A 341 8.02 -1.66 26.87
CA ASP A 341 6.58 -1.52 27.12
C ASP A 341 6.06 -0.09 26.92
N GLU A 342 6.83 0.94 27.29
CA GLU A 342 6.42 2.33 27.12
C GLU A 342 6.39 2.75 25.64
N ASP A 343 7.40 2.34 24.85
CA ASP A 343 7.41 2.61 23.40
C ASP A 343 6.25 1.86 22.70
N ALA A 344 5.99 0.61 23.12
CA ALA A 344 4.87 -0.17 22.62
C ALA A 344 3.53 0.52 22.91
N ARG A 345 3.32 0.92 24.16
CA ARG A 345 2.12 1.64 24.60
C ARG A 345 1.95 2.94 23.82
N GLU A 346 3.02 3.69 23.56
CA GLU A 346 2.97 4.90 22.75
C GLU A 346 2.48 4.61 21.32
N MET A 347 3.04 3.60 20.64
CA MET A 347 2.63 3.24 19.28
C MET A 347 1.17 2.78 19.23
N ALA A 348 0.76 1.97 20.20
CA ALA A 348 -0.61 1.48 20.34
C ALA A 348 -1.60 2.65 20.52
N LEU A 349 -1.26 3.60 21.39
CA LEU A 349 -2.11 4.78 21.66
C LEU A 349 -2.20 5.69 20.43
N ARG A 350 -1.09 5.90 19.73
CA ARG A 350 -1.07 6.64 18.45
C ARG A 350 -1.98 5.98 17.42
N CYS A 351 -1.89 4.67 17.26
CA CYS A 351 -2.71 3.91 16.33
C CYS A 351 -4.20 3.95 16.71
N ALA A 352 -4.54 3.69 17.97
CA ALA A 352 -5.92 3.74 18.47
C ALA A 352 -6.54 5.14 18.39
N THR A 353 -5.74 6.20 18.57
CA THR A 353 -6.20 7.59 18.41
C THR A 353 -6.47 7.92 16.95
N ALA A 354 -5.60 7.50 16.04
CA ALA A 354 -5.80 7.70 14.61
C ALA A 354 -6.92 6.84 14.03
N TYR A 355 -7.17 5.67 14.62
CA TYR A 355 -8.14 4.65 14.17
C TYR A 355 -8.99 4.08 15.32
N PRO A 356 -9.97 4.84 15.85
CA PRO A 356 -10.75 4.42 17.02
C PRO A 356 -11.62 3.17 16.82
N ASP A 357 -11.92 2.84 15.56
CA ASP A 357 -12.68 1.64 15.16
C ASP A 357 -11.79 0.45 14.81
N TYR A 358 -10.47 0.56 14.90
CA TYR A 358 -9.53 -0.55 14.65
C TYR A 358 -9.21 -1.28 15.96
N ALA A 359 -9.55 -2.57 16.02
CA ALA A 359 -9.51 -3.37 17.25
C ALA A 359 -8.10 -3.69 17.80
N PRO A 360 -7.13 -4.11 16.98
CA PRO A 360 -5.83 -4.60 17.46
C PRO A 360 -5.07 -3.68 18.43
N PRO A 361 -4.86 -2.37 18.16
CA PRO A 361 -4.12 -1.52 19.09
C PRO A 361 -4.84 -1.34 20.44
N LEU A 362 -6.18 -1.39 20.46
CA LEU A 362 -6.94 -1.36 21.72
C LEU A 362 -6.80 -2.68 22.48
N ALA A 363 -6.81 -3.81 21.76
CA ALA A 363 -6.62 -5.11 22.37
C ALA A 363 -5.23 -5.24 22.99
N ASP A 364 -4.20 -4.84 22.24
CA ASP A 364 -2.81 -4.89 22.67
C ASP A 364 -2.58 -3.94 23.88
N LEU A 365 -3.17 -2.73 23.91
CA LEU A 365 -3.20 -1.87 25.12
C LEU A 365 -3.84 -2.55 26.35
N GLY A 366 -4.90 -3.32 26.11
CA GLY A 366 -5.58 -4.12 27.13
C GLY A 366 -4.68 -5.24 27.68
N SER A 367 -4.02 -5.98 26.79
CA SER A 367 -3.07 -7.04 27.16
C SER A 367 -1.85 -6.49 27.90
N ILE A 368 -1.31 -5.33 27.49
CA ILE A 368 -0.24 -4.62 28.21
C ILE A 368 -0.70 -4.27 29.64
N ALA A 369 -1.91 -3.71 29.79
CA ALA A 369 -2.45 -3.38 31.10
C ALA A 369 -2.64 -4.62 31.99
N LEU A 370 -3.05 -5.75 31.40
CA LEU A 370 -3.22 -7.02 32.10
C LEU A 370 -1.88 -7.57 32.61
N ASN A 371 -0.84 -7.51 31.78
CA ASN A 371 0.52 -7.93 32.15
C ASN A 371 1.13 -7.07 33.27
N GLN A 372 0.74 -5.79 33.34
CA GLN A 372 1.11 -4.87 34.41
C GLN A 372 0.25 -5.00 35.68
N GLY A 373 -0.68 -5.97 35.74
CA GLY A 373 -1.56 -6.17 36.88
C GLY A 373 -2.69 -5.12 37.01
N ARG A 374 -2.88 -4.24 36.01
CA ARG A 374 -3.94 -3.23 35.99
C ARG A 374 -5.25 -3.82 35.45
N THR A 375 -5.75 -4.88 36.10
CA THR A 375 -6.85 -5.73 35.61
C THR A 375 -8.13 -4.96 35.28
N ALA A 376 -8.53 -3.99 36.11
CA ALA A 376 -9.74 -3.20 35.86
C ALA A 376 -9.63 -2.37 34.56
N ALA A 377 -8.50 -1.69 34.37
CA ALA A 377 -8.22 -0.91 33.16
C ALA A 377 -8.05 -1.79 31.91
N ALA A 378 -7.49 -2.99 32.09
CA ALA A 378 -7.40 -3.99 31.03
C ALA A 378 -8.79 -4.42 30.57
N ALA A 379 -9.67 -4.81 31.50
CA ALA A 379 -11.03 -5.24 31.18
C ALA A 379 -11.83 -4.14 30.46
N GLU A 380 -11.72 -2.88 30.89
CA GLU A 380 -12.39 -1.76 30.24
C GLU A 380 -11.93 -1.57 28.78
N THR A 381 -10.61 -1.52 28.55
CA THR A 381 -10.03 -1.39 27.20
C THR A 381 -10.38 -2.59 26.32
N LEU A 382 -10.29 -3.81 26.85
CA LEU A 382 -10.60 -5.03 26.10
C LEU A 382 -12.09 -5.12 25.72
N ARG A 383 -13.01 -4.70 26.60
CA ARG A 383 -14.44 -4.59 26.26
C ARG A 383 -14.65 -3.65 25.08
N LEU A 384 -13.88 -2.56 24.99
CA LEU A 384 -13.93 -1.68 23.83
C LEU A 384 -13.42 -2.39 22.58
N ALA A 385 -12.22 -2.97 22.65
CA ALA A 385 -11.52 -3.60 21.54
C ALA A 385 -12.35 -4.69 20.86
N VAL A 386 -12.97 -5.59 21.62
CA VAL A 386 -13.73 -6.73 21.07
C VAL A 386 -14.98 -6.31 20.27
N ARG A 387 -15.44 -5.06 20.41
CA ARG A 387 -16.55 -4.49 19.63
C ARG A 387 -16.10 -3.69 18.40
N ARG A 388 -14.79 -3.64 18.12
CA ARG A 388 -14.20 -2.90 17.00
C ARG A 388 -13.90 -3.81 15.80
N GLN A 389 -13.44 -3.21 14.71
CA GLN A 389 -13.14 -3.92 13.47
C GLN A 389 -11.78 -4.61 13.55
N TRP A 390 -11.79 -5.93 13.37
CA TRP A 390 -10.59 -6.78 13.37
C TRP A 390 -9.91 -6.89 12.01
N ARG A 391 -10.56 -6.44 10.92
CA ARG A 391 -9.99 -6.42 9.56
C ARG A 391 -9.39 -7.77 9.11
N GLY A 392 -9.96 -8.88 9.58
CA GLY A 392 -9.52 -10.24 9.25
C GLY A 392 -8.55 -10.87 10.25
N ASP A 393 -8.12 -10.17 11.30
CA ASP A 393 -7.26 -10.72 12.37
C ASP A 393 -8.07 -11.57 13.36
N THR A 394 -8.40 -12.80 12.96
CA THR A 394 -9.17 -13.74 13.79
C THR A 394 -8.38 -14.27 14.98
N ALA A 395 -7.07 -14.43 14.84
CA ALA A 395 -6.19 -14.88 15.92
C ALA A 395 -6.07 -13.81 17.01
N GLY A 396 -5.86 -12.55 16.62
CA GLY A 396 -5.89 -11.41 17.54
C GLY A 396 -7.24 -11.28 18.25
N ALA A 397 -8.35 -11.47 17.52
CA ALA A 397 -9.69 -11.44 18.10
C ALA A 397 -9.87 -12.53 19.19
N ALA A 398 -9.43 -13.76 18.91
CA ALA A 398 -9.49 -14.85 19.88
C ALA A 398 -8.69 -14.53 21.15
N ASN A 399 -7.48 -14.00 20.98
CA ASN A 399 -6.60 -13.64 22.10
C ASN A 399 -7.18 -12.51 22.95
N ALA A 400 -7.76 -11.48 22.33
CA ALA A 400 -8.36 -10.36 23.06
C ALA A 400 -9.60 -10.79 23.86
N TRP A 401 -10.43 -11.67 23.30
CA TRP A 401 -11.54 -12.27 24.04
C TRP A 401 -11.06 -13.12 25.22
N ASN A 402 -9.97 -13.87 25.04
CA ASN A 402 -9.35 -14.64 26.11
C ASN A 402 -8.81 -13.73 27.24
N ASP A 403 -8.09 -12.66 26.88
CA ASP A 403 -7.60 -11.70 27.87
C ASP A 403 -8.73 -10.99 28.61
N LEU A 404 -9.84 -10.68 27.92
CA LEU A 404 -11.03 -10.15 28.58
C LEU A 404 -11.63 -11.17 29.55
N ALA A 405 -11.68 -12.44 29.16
CA ALA A 405 -12.19 -13.51 30.01
C ALA A 405 -11.35 -13.66 31.29
N ARG A 406 -10.02 -13.66 31.15
CA ARG A 406 -9.07 -13.70 32.27
C ARG A 406 -9.24 -12.50 33.19
N ALA A 407 -9.27 -11.29 32.63
CA ALA A 407 -9.45 -10.07 33.40
C ALA A 407 -10.77 -10.07 34.17
N SER A 408 -11.86 -10.48 33.53
CA SER A 408 -13.19 -10.59 34.13
C SER A 408 -13.23 -11.63 35.25
N LEU A 409 -12.55 -12.78 35.07
CA LEU A 409 -12.44 -13.81 36.09
C LEU A 409 -11.74 -13.29 37.34
N THR A 410 -10.62 -12.58 37.17
CA THR A 410 -9.88 -11.96 38.28
C THR A 410 -10.69 -10.89 39.01
N LEU A 411 -11.55 -10.14 38.30
CA LEU A 411 -12.45 -9.14 38.88
C LEU A 411 -13.70 -9.75 39.57
N GLY A 412 -13.90 -11.07 39.49
CA GLY A 412 -15.08 -11.75 40.03
C GLY A 412 -16.34 -11.58 39.17
N GLU A 413 -16.20 -11.09 37.94
CA GLU A 413 -17.29 -10.92 36.98
C GLU A 413 -17.55 -12.24 36.22
N PHE A 414 -17.92 -13.29 36.94
CA PHE A 414 -17.94 -14.66 36.41
C PHE A 414 -18.85 -14.88 35.20
N GLY A 415 -19.97 -14.14 35.10
CA GLY A 415 -20.84 -14.19 33.92
C GLY A 415 -20.13 -13.71 32.66
N GLN A 416 -19.47 -12.55 32.74
CA GLN A 416 -18.71 -11.98 31.63
C GLN A 416 -17.48 -12.83 31.30
N ALA A 417 -16.80 -13.37 32.32
CA ALA A 417 -15.65 -14.25 32.11
C ALA A 417 -16.02 -15.49 31.28
N ARG A 418 -17.17 -16.12 31.56
CA ARG A 418 -17.68 -17.24 30.78
C ARG A 418 -17.99 -16.83 29.34
N ASP A 419 -18.76 -15.76 29.15
CA ASP A 419 -19.23 -15.34 27.82
C ASP A 419 -18.08 -14.88 26.91
N ALA A 420 -17.08 -14.20 27.49
CA ALA A 420 -15.85 -13.82 26.79
C ALA A 420 -15.02 -15.06 26.41
N ALA A 421 -14.90 -16.05 27.29
CA ALA A 421 -14.20 -17.30 26.98
C ALA A 421 -14.90 -18.12 25.89
N ASP A 422 -16.23 -18.19 25.90
CA ASP A 422 -17.00 -18.84 24.82
C ASP A 422 -16.79 -18.11 23.48
N SER A 423 -16.72 -16.78 23.49
CA SER A 423 -16.40 -15.98 22.30
C SER A 423 -14.98 -16.25 21.79
N ALA A 424 -13.99 -16.34 22.68
CA ALA A 424 -12.62 -16.71 22.32
C ALA A 424 -12.55 -18.09 21.64
N LEU A 425 -13.26 -19.08 22.20
CA LEU A 425 -13.33 -20.44 21.66
C LEU A 425 -14.10 -20.54 20.35
N ALA A 426 -15.05 -19.63 20.08
CA ALA A 426 -15.72 -19.54 18.79
C ALA A 426 -14.77 -19.10 17.67
N TYR A 427 -13.81 -18.21 17.98
CA TYR A 427 -12.75 -17.84 17.03
C TYR A 427 -11.65 -18.90 16.93
N ASN A 428 -11.23 -19.47 18.06
CA ASN A 428 -10.20 -20.50 18.12
C ASN A 428 -10.58 -21.61 19.12
N PRO A 429 -11.18 -22.72 18.64
CA PRO A 429 -11.58 -23.84 19.51
C PRO A 429 -10.42 -24.50 20.27
N GLY A 430 -9.17 -24.34 19.80
CA GLY A 430 -7.97 -24.92 20.41
C GLY A 430 -7.36 -24.08 21.54
N LEU A 431 -7.98 -22.96 21.92
CA LEU A 431 -7.41 -22.05 22.93
C LEU A 431 -7.61 -22.60 24.35
N ALA A 432 -6.67 -23.42 24.82
CA ALA A 432 -6.74 -24.14 26.09
C ALA A 432 -6.98 -23.23 27.31
N ASP A 433 -6.36 -22.04 27.32
CA ASP A 433 -6.50 -21.06 28.39
C ASP A 433 -7.96 -20.57 28.53
N ALA A 434 -8.62 -20.24 27.41
CA ALA A 434 -10.02 -19.85 27.41
C ALA A 434 -10.94 -20.96 27.94
N PHE A 435 -10.65 -22.22 27.60
CA PHE A 435 -11.38 -23.35 28.17
C PHE A 435 -11.23 -23.40 29.70
N GLY A 436 -10.00 -23.23 30.20
CA GLY A 436 -9.72 -23.19 31.64
C GLY A 436 -10.48 -22.07 32.36
N VAL A 437 -10.45 -20.85 31.81
CA VAL A 437 -11.16 -19.68 32.33
C VAL A 437 -12.68 -19.91 32.34
N ARG A 438 -13.23 -20.48 31.27
CA ARG A 438 -14.66 -20.79 31.18
C ARG A 438 -15.11 -21.74 32.28
N GLU A 439 -14.38 -22.84 32.48
CA GLU A 439 -14.75 -23.84 33.48
C GLU A 439 -14.57 -23.30 34.91
N ALA A 440 -13.57 -22.46 35.15
CA ALA A 440 -13.42 -21.75 36.42
C ALA A 440 -14.60 -20.81 36.69
N ALA A 441 -15.01 -20.01 35.69
CA ALA A 441 -16.15 -19.11 35.79
C ALA A 441 -17.48 -19.86 36.05
N LYS A 442 -17.72 -20.99 35.37
CA LYS A 442 -18.91 -21.84 35.59
C LYS A 442 -18.96 -22.38 37.02
N ARG A 443 -17.84 -22.87 37.55
CA ARG A 443 -17.76 -23.34 38.95
C ARG A 443 -18.06 -22.23 39.96
N ALA A 444 -17.54 -21.03 39.74
CA ALA A 444 -17.81 -19.90 40.61
C ALA A 444 -19.29 -19.46 40.59
N LEU A 445 -19.93 -19.51 39.42
CA LEU A 445 -21.37 -19.24 39.27
C LEU A 445 -22.24 -20.28 39.95
N SER A 446 -21.89 -21.58 39.85
CA SER A 446 -22.68 -22.65 40.49
C SER A 446 -22.54 -22.67 42.02
N GLN A 447 -21.43 -22.15 42.56
CA GLN A 447 -21.17 -22.03 43.99
C GLN A 447 -21.79 -20.78 44.65
N GLY A 448 -22.52 -19.93 43.90
CA GLY A 448 -23.27 -18.79 44.47
C GLY A 448 -22.40 -17.62 44.97
N VAL A 449 -21.14 -17.53 44.56
CA VAL A 449 -20.18 -16.53 45.06
C VAL A 449 -20.48 -15.10 44.56
N GLY A 450 -21.41 -14.91 43.61
CA GLY A 450 -21.70 -13.63 42.95
C GLY A 450 -22.72 -12.70 43.62
N GLY A 451 -23.03 -12.84 44.91
CA GLY A 451 -24.22 -12.21 45.52
C GLY A 451 -24.10 -11.49 46.86
N ARG A 452 -22.90 -11.14 47.37
CA ARG A 452 -22.80 -10.35 48.62
C ARG A 452 -22.59 -8.86 48.33
N LYS A 453 -23.70 -8.08 48.39
CA LYS A 453 -23.65 -6.63 48.66
C LYS A 453 -22.93 -6.38 49.99
N PRO A 454 -22.13 -5.31 50.15
CA PRO A 454 -21.58 -4.94 51.44
C PRO A 454 -22.72 -4.55 52.38
N GLY A 455 -22.89 -5.31 53.46
CA GLY A 455 -23.94 -5.12 54.45
C GLY A 455 -23.79 -3.78 55.16
N ARG A 456 -24.90 -3.04 55.23
CA ARG A 456 -25.10 -1.91 56.14
C ARG A 456 -24.63 -2.27 57.55
N ALA A 457 -23.78 -1.42 58.13
CA ALA A 457 -23.55 -1.38 59.55
C ALA A 457 -24.89 -1.17 60.28
N GLY A 458 -25.35 -2.21 60.98
CA GLY A 458 -26.47 -2.12 61.89
C GLY A 458 -25.99 -1.55 63.21
N SER A 459 -26.47 -0.36 63.55
CA SER A 459 -26.47 0.18 64.91
C SER A 459 -27.22 -0.76 65.84
N LYS A 460 -26.57 -1.20 66.92
CA LYS A 460 -27.17 -1.31 68.26
C LYS A 460 -26.11 -0.99 69.29
#